data_AF-A0A7C6Q2T0-F1
#
_entry.id   AF-A0A7C6Q2T0-F1
#
_cell.length_a   1.000
_cell.length_b   1.000
_cell.length_c   1.000
_cell.angle_alpha   90.00
_cell.angle_beta   90.00
_cell.angle_gamma   90.00
#
_symmetry.space_group_name_H-M   'P 1'
#
loop_
_entity.id
_entity.type
_entity.pdbx_description
1 polymer ?
#
loop_
_entity_poly.entity_id
_entity_poly.type
_entity_poly.pdbx_seq_one_letter_code
_entity_poly.pdbx_strand_id
1 'polypeptide(L)'
;MTDKKYYVLKESGTYSNALEAYGLAELISGLTHEKAKISIIDKDFYYELNVKDMELSEVRYFDLFPYLKKKDDKEVIEKGIRNYIDLEEEKERKNRYNDYIKKMSVERAKVKNLPNAKAVLAELNKKIETYEDKPRKEMDVITGINQFKALDMYKKAYFNLYDNKDGFQNIIDVVLRLYSDTTNNIEKAKAIISDLKKAKKIKNIEKVNSLQLYNPSMVKGAHSPKSNDITPKSVDGFWLQECLKIAGSFISMVIKPVQIAKQKWDNKVYVLDVNNLDWDISKKVFNEFKKLLKGNTSVKLDINSVLLMTKELIQHREDYKSNIKFLNNKYCPHDEIKGFYVVYFKNMGNANSPTNISFIELPLFIEINSDKEAKDWIEIIDEHLKIINSIRNSISDQDESGNIISLLKTYRQFLTTSDIDYFYDFIGRYSIFLMEQIAKKNYFTKPFSEKLMEVFLMKTDSKISEILQNQGFRNIAKAIRKSTISEQYAKSKGQQKYDVKYGLAQELLRKSAYKEDLIEFLSEFIVSYNQETAKMVEKGKGKVRATIKQQDLEDLVKLIDEYDNPSLIGKLLCAFGYSLDRKEKEDELIEEENNEVDETNI
;
A
#
# COMPACT_ATOMS: atom_id res chain seq x y z
N MET A 1 34.94 -19.37 -7.12
CA MET A 1 33.80 -18.51 -6.78
C MET A 1 34.29 -17.08 -6.65
N THR A 2 33.92 -16.22 -7.59
CA THR A 2 34.27 -14.79 -7.57
C THR A 2 33.00 -13.99 -7.40
N ASP A 3 32.87 -13.30 -6.27
CA ASP A 3 31.82 -12.30 -6.05
C ASP A 3 32.00 -11.20 -7.10
N LYS A 4 30.95 -10.90 -7.84
CA LYS A 4 30.93 -9.81 -8.84
C LYS A 4 29.99 -8.71 -8.40
N LYS A 5 30.32 -7.49 -8.80
CA LYS A 5 29.53 -6.29 -8.54
C LYS A 5 29.15 -5.62 -9.84
N TYR A 6 27.91 -5.14 -9.92
CA TYR A 6 27.43 -4.30 -11.01
C TYR A 6 26.72 -3.07 -10.45
N TYR A 7 26.71 -1.97 -11.21
CA TYR A 7 26.27 -0.67 -10.72
C TYR A 7 25.30 -0.02 -11.69
N VAL A 8 24.10 0.36 -11.22
CA VAL A 8 23.12 1.11 -12.01
C VAL A 8 22.95 2.51 -11.43
N LEU A 9 23.36 3.53 -12.17
CA LEU A 9 23.32 4.93 -11.73
C LEU A 9 21.88 5.46 -11.60
N LYS A 10 21.61 6.28 -10.57
CA LYS A 10 20.30 6.92 -10.32
C LYS A 10 20.20 8.31 -10.96
N GLU A 11 20.37 8.39 -12.27
CA GLU A 11 20.41 9.67 -13.00
C GLU A 11 19.02 10.29 -13.27
N SER A 12 17.95 9.49 -13.30
CA SER A 12 16.65 9.97 -13.78
C SER A 12 15.79 10.65 -12.71
N GLY A 13 16.06 10.42 -11.43
CA GLY A 13 15.19 10.83 -10.32
C GLY A 13 13.80 10.18 -10.33
N THR A 14 13.63 9.08 -11.05
CA THR A 14 12.36 8.35 -11.22
C THR A 14 12.58 6.84 -11.08
N TYR A 15 11.51 6.06 -11.20
CA TYR A 15 11.63 4.59 -11.20
C TYR A 15 12.44 3.99 -12.36
N SER A 16 12.84 4.78 -13.36
CA SER A 16 13.55 4.25 -14.54
C SER A 16 14.81 3.49 -14.17
N ASN A 17 15.60 4.02 -13.23
CA ASN A 17 16.83 3.36 -12.79
C ASN A 17 16.55 2.14 -11.90
N ALA A 18 15.47 2.16 -11.12
CA ALA A 18 15.03 0.99 -10.36
C ALA A 18 14.65 -0.16 -11.32
N LEU A 19 13.81 0.11 -12.33
CA LEU A 19 13.46 -0.88 -13.35
C LEU A 19 14.68 -1.42 -14.09
N GLU A 20 15.67 -0.57 -14.37
CA GLU A 20 16.91 -0.96 -15.02
C GLU A 20 17.76 -1.90 -14.14
N ALA A 21 17.91 -1.59 -12.84
CA ALA A 21 18.59 -2.45 -11.86
C ALA A 21 17.91 -3.82 -11.73
N TYR A 22 16.58 -3.83 -11.66
CA TYR A 22 15.79 -5.04 -11.58
C TYR A 22 15.87 -5.88 -12.86
N GLY A 23 15.86 -5.23 -14.03
CA GLY A 23 16.08 -5.92 -15.30
C GLY A 23 17.47 -6.54 -15.40
N LEU A 24 18.49 -5.86 -14.88
CA LEU A 24 19.86 -6.39 -14.83
C LEU A 24 19.94 -7.60 -13.90
N ALA A 25 19.31 -7.55 -12.73
CA ALA A 25 19.22 -8.69 -11.82
C ALA A 25 18.51 -9.88 -12.47
N GLU A 26 17.41 -9.64 -13.19
CA GLU A 26 16.69 -10.69 -13.92
C GLU A 26 17.52 -11.31 -15.06
N LEU A 27 18.25 -10.47 -15.80
CA LEU A 27 19.18 -10.94 -16.82
C LEU A 27 20.25 -11.86 -16.21
N ILE A 28 20.89 -11.45 -15.11
CA ILE A 28 21.94 -12.22 -14.44
C ILE A 28 21.37 -13.53 -13.86
N SER A 29 20.16 -13.49 -13.31
CA SER A 29 19.44 -14.68 -12.84
C SER A 29 19.21 -15.67 -13.99
N GLY A 30 18.75 -15.21 -15.15
CA GLY A 30 18.57 -16.04 -16.34
C GLY A 30 19.88 -16.62 -16.88
N LEU A 31 20.96 -15.82 -16.91
CA LEU A 31 22.30 -16.25 -17.37
C LEU A 31 22.92 -17.34 -16.49
N THR A 32 22.58 -17.37 -15.21
CA THR A 32 23.13 -18.32 -14.23
C THR A 32 22.18 -19.47 -13.94
N HIS A 33 21.06 -19.57 -14.67
CA HIS A 33 20.00 -20.55 -14.43
C HIS A 33 19.51 -20.54 -12.98
N GLU A 34 19.33 -19.34 -12.41
CA GLU A 34 18.87 -19.09 -11.04
C GLU A 34 19.80 -19.66 -9.94
N LYS A 35 21.05 -20.00 -10.29
CA LYS A 35 22.03 -20.50 -9.32
C LYS A 35 22.73 -19.39 -8.55
N ALA A 36 22.92 -18.22 -9.18
CA ALA A 36 23.60 -17.11 -8.54
C ALA A 36 22.68 -16.43 -7.52
N LYS A 37 23.25 -16.06 -6.38
CA LYS A 37 22.54 -15.26 -5.38
C LYS A 37 22.79 -13.79 -5.65
N ILE A 38 21.72 -13.03 -5.82
CA ILE A 38 21.76 -11.61 -6.18
C ILE A 38 21.15 -10.82 -5.04
N SER A 39 21.88 -9.85 -4.51
CA SER A 39 21.35 -8.85 -3.59
C SER A 39 21.51 -7.47 -4.18
N ILE A 40 20.47 -6.64 -4.07
CA ILE A 40 20.48 -5.26 -4.56
C ILE A 40 20.56 -4.33 -3.36
N ILE A 41 21.54 -3.44 -3.36
CA ILE A 41 21.79 -2.48 -2.30
C ILE A 41 21.75 -1.06 -2.88
N ASP A 42 20.95 -0.20 -2.27
CA ASP A 42 20.97 1.22 -2.56
C ASP A 42 22.21 1.90 -1.95
N LYS A 43 22.99 2.60 -2.78
CA LYS A 43 24.16 3.39 -2.40
C LYS A 43 23.96 4.88 -2.71
N ASP A 44 22.70 5.32 -2.65
CA ASP A 44 22.18 6.66 -2.91
C ASP A 44 22.31 7.10 -4.38
N PHE A 45 23.52 7.17 -4.91
CA PHE A 45 23.77 7.59 -6.29
C PHE A 45 23.64 6.45 -7.31
N TYR A 46 23.66 5.21 -6.84
CA TYR A 46 23.53 4.02 -7.68
C TYR A 46 22.96 2.84 -6.89
N TYR A 47 22.38 1.88 -7.60
CA TYR A 47 22.14 0.54 -7.07
C TYR A 47 23.38 -0.34 -7.29
N GLU A 48 23.86 -0.99 -6.24
CA GLU A 48 24.89 -2.03 -6.29
C GLU A 48 24.23 -3.41 -6.31
N LEU A 49 24.47 -4.17 -7.37
CA LEU A 49 24.10 -5.57 -7.47
C LEU A 49 25.30 -6.42 -7.05
N ASN A 50 25.21 -7.05 -5.89
CA ASN A 50 26.19 -8.04 -5.46
C ASN A 50 25.74 -9.43 -5.91
N VAL A 51 26.58 -10.08 -6.73
CA VAL A 51 26.29 -11.38 -7.33
C VAL A 51 27.29 -12.40 -6.83
N LYS A 52 26.80 -13.38 -6.07
CA LYS A 52 27.59 -14.52 -5.59
C LYS A 52 27.32 -15.74 -6.45
N ASP A 53 28.30 -16.63 -6.52
CA ASP A 53 28.23 -17.89 -7.28
C ASP A 53 27.93 -17.66 -8.77
N MET A 54 28.43 -16.56 -9.33
CA MET A 54 28.28 -16.25 -10.76
C MET A 54 29.22 -17.11 -11.60
N GLU A 55 28.70 -18.24 -12.06
CA GLU A 55 29.34 -19.08 -13.08
C GLU A 55 28.58 -18.94 -14.39
N LEU A 56 29.21 -18.26 -15.36
CA LEU A 56 28.71 -18.20 -16.72
C LEU A 56 29.26 -19.43 -17.46
N SER A 57 28.44 -20.47 -17.61
CA SER A 57 28.67 -21.49 -18.63
C SER A 57 28.44 -20.90 -20.03
N GLU A 58 28.50 -21.73 -21.08
CA GLU A 58 28.06 -21.37 -22.43
C GLU A 58 26.76 -20.54 -22.38
N VAL A 59 26.83 -19.25 -22.74
CA VAL A 59 25.67 -18.35 -22.68
C VAL A 59 24.73 -18.69 -23.82
N ARG A 60 23.61 -19.32 -23.47
CA ARG A 60 22.55 -19.64 -24.41
C ARG A 60 21.53 -18.51 -24.44
N TYR A 61 21.00 -18.23 -25.64
CA TYR A 61 19.90 -17.29 -25.80
C TYR A 61 18.68 -17.74 -24.98
N PHE A 62 18.07 -16.78 -24.30
CA PHE A 62 16.75 -16.90 -23.70
C PHE A 62 15.98 -15.59 -23.88
N ASP A 63 14.66 -15.68 -23.86
CA ASP A 63 13.81 -14.49 -23.94
C ASP A 63 13.79 -13.79 -22.58
N LEU A 64 14.42 -12.62 -22.49
CA LEU A 64 14.46 -11.80 -21.27
C LEU A 64 13.06 -11.33 -20.83
N PHE A 65 12.15 -11.15 -21.79
CA PHE A 65 10.74 -10.86 -21.56
C PHE A 65 9.91 -11.48 -22.70
N PRO A 66 8.64 -11.86 -22.45
CA PRO A 66 7.85 -12.62 -23.41
C PRO A 66 7.46 -11.79 -24.64
N TYR A 67 7.30 -12.40 -25.81
CA TYR A 67 6.72 -11.68 -26.95
C TYR A 67 5.22 -11.40 -26.73
N LEU A 68 4.74 -10.20 -27.08
CA LEU A 68 3.32 -9.86 -26.98
C LEU A 68 2.63 -9.98 -28.35
N LYS A 69 1.89 -11.06 -28.53
CA LYS A 69 1.23 -11.43 -29.80
C LYS A 69 -0.12 -10.74 -29.95
N LYS A 70 -0.29 -10.09 -31.11
CA LYS A 70 -1.58 -9.60 -31.60
C LYS A 70 -2.22 -10.59 -32.57
N LYS A 71 -3.53 -10.43 -32.79
CA LYS A 71 -4.35 -11.24 -33.71
C LYS A 71 -3.73 -11.45 -35.09
N ASP A 72 -3.10 -10.41 -35.64
CA ASP A 72 -2.56 -10.41 -37.01
C ASP A 72 -1.08 -10.83 -37.09
N ASP A 73 -0.44 -11.14 -35.96
CA ASP A 73 0.96 -11.56 -35.92
C ASP A 73 1.13 -13.05 -36.28
N LYS A 74 0.70 -13.47 -37.48
CA LYS A 74 0.82 -14.86 -37.95
C LYS A 74 2.27 -15.34 -38.05
N GLU A 75 3.19 -14.42 -38.35
CA GLU A 75 4.62 -14.67 -38.52
C GLU A 75 5.35 -15.14 -37.23
N VAL A 76 4.75 -15.00 -36.05
CA VAL A 76 5.41 -15.28 -34.76
C VAL A 76 5.70 -16.78 -34.60
N ILE A 77 4.73 -17.61 -34.97
CA ILE A 77 4.86 -19.08 -34.93
C ILE A 77 5.81 -19.53 -36.04
N GLU A 78 5.74 -18.90 -37.21
CA GLU A 78 6.60 -19.17 -38.37
C GLU A 78 8.08 -18.84 -38.08
N LYS A 79 8.35 -17.80 -37.29
CA LYS A 79 9.69 -17.45 -36.81
C LYS A 79 10.21 -18.36 -35.69
N GLY A 80 9.41 -19.28 -35.18
CA GLY A 80 9.79 -20.24 -34.13
C GLY A 80 9.81 -19.66 -32.70
N ILE A 81 9.15 -18.51 -32.46
CA ILE A 81 9.05 -17.90 -31.13
C ILE A 81 8.13 -18.74 -30.26
N ARG A 82 8.66 -19.25 -29.14
CA ARG A 82 7.91 -20.12 -28.20
C ARG A 82 7.41 -19.39 -26.96
N ASN A 83 8.17 -18.42 -26.45
CA ASN A 83 7.76 -17.62 -25.29
C ASN A 83 6.95 -16.39 -25.74
N TYR A 84 5.64 -16.58 -25.92
CA TYR A 84 4.74 -15.49 -26.24
C TYR A 84 3.50 -15.48 -25.34
N ILE A 85 2.87 -14.31 -25.25
CA ILE A 85 1.58 -14.09 -24.60
C ILE A 85 0.62 -13.59 -25.68
N ASP A 86 -0.47 -14.32 -25.88
CA ASP A 86 -1.55 -13.91 -26.77
C ASP A 86 -2.46 -12.89 -26.06
N LEU A 87 -2.44 -11.65 -26.57
CA LEU A 87 -3.14 -10.55 -25.93
C LEU A 87 -4.67 -10.69 -25.98
N GLU A 88 -5.21 -11.34 -27.02
CA GLU A 88 -6.66 -11.55 -27.13
C GLU A 88 -7.10 -12.69 -26.21
N GLU A 89 -6.33 -13.79 -26.15
CA GLU A 89 -6.59 -14.89 -25.22
C GLU A 89 -6.56 -14.42 -23.76
N GLU A 90 -5.56 -13.63 -23.36
CA GLU A 90 -5.48 -13.09 -21.98
C GLU A 90 -6.63 -12.12 -21.67
N LYS A 91 -7.11 -11.37 -22.66
CA LYS A 91 -8.30 -10.52 -22.51
C LYS A 91 -9.56 -11.36 -22.28
N GLU A 92 -9.74 -12.44 -23.04
CA GLU A 92 -10.85 -13.37 -22.83
C GLU A 92 -10.76 -14.09 -21.49
N ARG A 93 -9.57 -14.56 -21.11
CA ARG A 93 -9.28 -15.18 -19.80
C ARG A 93 -9.65 -14.24 -18.65
N LYS A 94 -9.27 -12.96 -18.76
CA LYS A 94 -9.67 -11.92 -17.80
C LYS A 94 -11.18 -11.73 -17.72
N ASN A 95 -11.88 -11.74 -18.85
CA ASN A 95 -13.34 -11.63 -18.86
C ASN A 95 -13.99 -12.84 -18.17
N ARG A 96 -13.56 -14.06 -18.50
CA ARG A 96 -14.06 -15.31 -17.85
C ARG A 96 -13.83 -15.27 -16.35
N TYR A 97 -12.65 -14.87 -15.90
CA TYR A 97 -12.34 -14.74 -14.47
C TYR A 97 -13.20 -13.67 -13.78
N ASN A 98 -13.39 -12.51 -14.39
CA ASN A 98 -14.24 -11.47 -13.83
C ASN A 98 -15.70 -11.93 -13.68
N ASP A 99 -16.22 -12.65 -14.67
CA ASP A 99 -17.56 -13.24 -14.61
C ASP A 99 -17.66 -14.30 -13.51
N TYR A 100 -16.62 -15.13 -13.35
CA TYR A 100 -16.53 -16.09 -12.25
C TYR A 100 -16.52 -15.40 -10.88
N ILE A 101 -15.70 -14.38 -10.69
CA ILE A 101 -15.64 -13.59 -9.45
C ILE A 101 -16.98 -12.93 -9.15
N LYS A 102 -17.68 -12.41 -10.17
CA LYS A 102 -19.01 -11.84 -10.02
C LYS A 102 -20.01 -12.87 -9.51
N LYS A 103 -20.01 -14.09 -10.06
CA LYS A 103 -20.84 -15.21 -9.58
C LYS A 103 -20.51 -15.57 -8.12
N MET A 104 -19.24 -15.73 -7.80
CA MET A 104 -18.78 -16.03 -6.43
C MET A 104 -19.14 -14.93 -5.43
N SER A 105 -19.10 -13.65 -5.84
CA SER A 105 -19.51 -12.54 -4.98
C SER A 105 -21.01 -12.61 -4.62
N VAL A 106 -21.86 -13.03 -5.56
CA VAL A 106 -23.29 -13.24 -5.30
C VAL A 106 -23.50 -14.41 -4.34
N GLU A 107 -22.76 -15.51 -4.50
CA GLU A 107 -22.82 -16.64 -3.56
C GLU A 107 -22.39 -16.24 -2.16
N ARG A 108 -21.27 -15.53 -2.02
CA ARG A 108 -20.81 -15.01 -0.71
C ARG A 108 -21.84 -14.13 -0.02
N ALA A 109 -22.60 -13.34 -0.78
CA ALA A 109 -23.64 -12.49 -0.21
C ALA A 109 -24.78 -13.32 0.41
N LYS A 110 -25.12 -14.48 -0.16
CA LYS A 110 -26.15 -15.40 0.35
C LYS A 110 -25.73 -16.11 1.64
N VAL A 111 -24.42 -16.27 1.86
CA VAL A 111 -23.85 -17.05 2.98
C VAL A 111 -23.86 -16.28 4.31
N LYS A 112 -23.99 -14.95 4.29
CA LYS A 112 -23.81 -14.09 5.49
C LYS A 112 -24.69 -14.44 6.69
N ASN A 113 -25.86 -15.06 6.47
CA ASN A 113 -26.83 -15.37 7.53
C ASN A 113 -26.87 -16.86 7.91
N LEU A 114 -25.92 -17.67 7.42
CA LEU A 114 -25.89 -19.12 7.71
C LEU A 114 -25.12 -19.42 9.00
N PRO A 115 -25.56 -20.42 9.81
CA PRO A 115 -24.85 -20.85 11.01
C PRO A 115 -23.40 -21.29 10.75
N ASN A 116 -23.13 -21.85 9.56
CA ASN A 116 -21.81 -22.32 9.11
C ASN A 116 -21.10 -21.34 8.16
N ALA A 117 -21.47 -20.05 8.15
CA ALA A 117 -20.99 -19.06 7.20
C ALA A 117 -19.46 -19.03 7.06
N LYS A 118 -18.72 -19.14 8.17
CA LYS A 118 -17.25 -19.10 8.17
C LYS A 118 -16.64 -20.24 7.35
N ALA A 119 -17.14 -21.46 7.50
CA ALA A 119 -16.64 -22.63 6.78
C ALA A 119 -16.96 -22.54 5.29
N VAL A 120 -18.20 -22.16 4.94
CA VAL A 120 -18.63 -21.99 3.55
C VAL A 120 -17.85 -20.87 2.86
N LEU A 121 -17.62 -19.75 3.54
CA LEU A 121 -16.78 -18.66 3.01
C LEU A 121 -15.34 -19.11 2.78
N ALA A 122 -14.76 -19.94 3.66
CA ALA A 122 -13.43 -20.51 3.47
C ALA A 122 -13.38 -21.41 2.24
N GLU A 123 -14.40 -22.23 2.00
CA GLU A 123 -14.49 -23.07 0.80
C GLU A 123 -14.62 -22.23 -0.48
N LEU A 124 -15.45 -21.18 -0.47
CA LEU A 124 -15.58 -20.25 -1.59
C LEU A 124 -14.28 -19.47 -1.86
N ASN A 125 -13.53 -19.09 -0.81
CA ASN A 125 -12.20 -18.52 -0.95
C ASN A 125 -11.25 -19.52 -1.63
N LYS A 126 -11.25 -20.77 -1.17
CA LYS A 126 -10.43 -21.84 -1.77
C LYS A 126 -10.76 -22.06 -3.24
N LYS A 127 -12.04 -22.10 -3.62
CA LYS A 127 -12.47 -22.22 -5.03
C LYS A 127 -11.95 -21.08 -5.90
N ILE A 128 -12.01 -19.85 -5.39
CA ILE A 128 -11.42 -18.69 -6.06
C ILE A 128 -9.90 -18.81 -6.14
N GLU A 129 -9.24 -19.31 -5.09
CA GLU A 129 -7.80 -19.50 -5.05
C GLU A 129 -7.30 -20.59 -6.01
N THR A 130 -8.09 -21.64 -6.24
CA THR A 130 -7.73 -22.75 -7.13
C THR A 130 -8.31 -22.66 -8.53
N TYR A 131 -8.99 -21.55 -8.89
CA TYR A 131 -9.54 -21.38 -10.24
C TYR A 131 -8.40 -21.39 -11.28
N GLU A 132 -8.50 -22.29 -12.25
CA GLU A 132 -7.45 -22.57 -13.24
C GLU A 132 -7.23 -21.40 -14.22
N ASP A 133 -8.33 -20.75 -14.61
CA ASP A 133 -8.37 -19.71 -15.64
C ASP A 133 -8.09 -18.29 -15.10
N LYS A 134 -7.24 -18.18 -14.07
CA LYS A 134 -6.85 -16.87 -13.50
C LYS A 134 -6.00 -16.04 -14.45
N PRO A 135 -6.20 -14.72 -14.52
CA PRO A 135 -5.30 -13.83 -15.25
C PRO A 135 -3.86 -13.98 -14.78
N ARG A 136 -2.91 -13.81 -15.70
CA ARG A 136 -1.48 -13.75 -15.36
C ARG A 136 -1.21 -12.68 -14.31
N LYS A 137 -0.16 -12.89 -13.51
CA LYS A 137 0.22 -11.97 -12.43
C LYS A 137 0.61 -10.59 -12.99
N GLU A 138 1.14 -10.57 -14.21
CA GLU A 138 1.67 -9.39 -14.91
C GLU A 138 0.62 -8.75 -15.83
N MET A 139 -0.65 -9.17 -15.73
CA MET A 139 -1.71 -8.70 -16.63
C MET A 139 -1.94 -7.19 -16.58
N ASP A 140 -1.69 -6.56 -15.43
CA ASP A 140 -1.72 -5.11 -15.28
C ASP A 140 -0.63 -4.41 -16.08
N VAL A 141 0.60 -4.92 -16.07
CA VAL A 141 1.74 -4.43 -16.85
C VAL A 141 1.48 -4.65 -18.35
N ILE A 142 1.02 -5.84 -18.74
CA ILE A 142 0.68 -6.18 -20.14
C ILE A 142 -0.42 -5.26 -20.66
N THR A 143 -1.47 -5.04 -19.87
CA THR A 143 -2.54 -4.09 -20.22
C THR A 143 -2.00 -2.66 -20.30
N GLY A 144 -1.14 -2.27 -19.37
CA GLY A 144 -0.46 -0.99 -19.35
C GLY A 144 0.33 -0.72 -20.62
N ILE A 145 1.15 -1.67 -21.09
CA ILE A 145 1.92 -1.54 -22.33
C ILE A 145 1.03 -1.09 -23.49
N ASN A 146 -0.19 -1.63 -23.60
CA ASN A 146 -1.15 -1.20 -24.60
C ASN A 146 -1.74 0.19 -24.30
N GLN A 147 -2.18 0.45 -23.06
CA GLN A 147 -2.76 1.73 -22.62
C GLN A 147 -1.81 2.92 -22.77
N PHE A 148 -0.50 2.69 -22.59
CA PHE A 148 0.56 3.69 -22.71
C PHE A 148 1.16 3.74 -24.13
N LYS A 149 0.56 3.05 -25.11
CA LYS A 149 1.04 2.98 -26.50
C LYS A 149 2.50 2.54 -26.62
N ALA A 150 2.90 1.61 -25.76
CA ALA A 150 4.27 1.12 -25.67
C ALA A 150 4.56 -0.16 -26.47
N LEU A 151 3.54 -0.76 -27.09
CA LEU A 151 3.69 -2.06 -27.75
C LEU A 151 4.65 -2.07 -28.95
N ASP A 152 4.66 -1.02 -29.78
CA ASP A 152 5.57 -0.96 -30.93
C ASP A 152 7.04 -0.95 -30.47
N MET A 153 7.36 -0.07 -29.53
CA MET A 153 8.69 0.00 -28.90
C MET A 153 9.07 -1.34 -28.25
N TYR A 154 8.14 -1.94 -27.51
CA TYR A 154 8.31 -3.25 -26.88
C TYR A 154 8.72 -4.32 -27.89
N LYS A 155 8.01 -4.40 -29.03
CA LYS A 155 8.31 -5.37 -30.08
C LYS A 155 9.68 -5.13 -30.71
N LYS A 156 10.06 -3.88 -30.95
CA LYS A 156 11.40 -3.53 -31.45
C LYS A 156 12.50 -3.97 -30.49
N ALA A 157 12.32 -3.70 -29.20
CA ALA A 157 13.24 -4.14 -28.15
C ALA A 157 13.36 -5.67 -28.09
N TYR A 158 12.22 -6.39 -28.24
CA TYR A 158 12.21 -7.85 -28.32
C TYR A 158 12.99 -8.37 -29.54
N PHE A 159 12.68 -7.86 -30.74
CA PHE A 159 13.32 -8.33 -31.98
C PHE A 159 14.81 -7.99 -32.03
N ASN A 160 15.24 -6.88 -31.44
CA ASN A 160 16.66 -6.58 -31.28
C ASN A 160 17.44 -7.69 -30.55
N LEU A 161 16.84 -8.34 -29.55
CA LEU A 161 17.42 -9.50 -28.88
C LEU A 161 17.24 -10.77 -29.71
N TYR A 162 16.02 -11.05 -30.17
CA TYR A 162 15.68 -12.29 -30.87
C TYR A 162 16.45 -12.49 -32.17
N ASP A 163 16.53 -11.45 -33.01
CA ASP A 163 17.22 -11.52 -34.30
C ASP A 163 18.74 -11.69 -34.12
N ASN A 164 19.25 -11.31 -32.94
CA ASN A 164 20.65 -11.41 -32.54
C ASN A 164 20.95 -12.59 -31.61
N LYS A 165 20.08 -13.60 -31.54
CA LYS A 165 20.28 -14.80 -30.73
C LYS A 165 21.63 -15.51 -30.95
N ASP A 166 22.13 -15.53 -32.20
CA ASP A 166 23.42 -16.14 -32.54
C ASP A 166 24.61 -15.32 -32.00
N GLY A 167 24.42 -14.01 -31.83
CA GLY A 167 25.38 -13.07 -31.28
C GLY A 167 25.14 -12.72 -29.82
N PHE A 168 24.27 -13.46 -29.12
CA PHE A 168 23.76 -13.09 -27.79
C PHE A 168 24.87 -12.94 -26.75
N GLN A 169 25.87 -13.82 -26.74
CA GLN A 169 27.06 -13.68 -25.87
C GLN A 169 27.71 -12.29 -26.01
N ASN A 170 27.89 -11.80 -27.24
CA ASN A 170 28.51 -10.48 -27.47
C ASN A 170 27.62 -9.35 -26.90
N ILE A 171 26.29 -9.49 -26.97
CA ILE A 171 25.36 -8.54 -26.37
C ILE A 171 25.50 -8.56 -24.85
N ILE A 172 25.55 -9.74 -24.24
CA ILE A 172 25.73 -9.91 -22.79
C ILE A 172 27.05 -9.29 -22.33
N ASP A 173 28.14 -9.53 -23.06
CA ASP A 173 29.45 -8.93 -22.74
C ASP A 173 29.38 -7.40 -22.74
N VAL A 174 28.63 -6.79 -23.67
CA VAL A 174 28.40 -5.34 -23.67
C VAL A 174 27.57 -4.91 -22.46
N VAL A 175 26.50 -5.63 -22.12
CA VAL A 175 25.65 -5.30 -20.96
C VAL A 175 26.45 -5.39 -19.66
N LEU A 176 27.21 -6.46 -19.44
CA LEU A 176 28.01 -6.62 -18.23
C LEU A 176 29.10 -5.54 -18.12
N ARG A 177 29.70 -5.12 -19.25
CA ARG A 177 30.65 -3.99 -19.27
C ARG A 177 29.97 -2.65 -18.99
N LEU A 178 28.76 -2.43 -19.50
CA LEU A 178 27.99 -1.21 -19.28
C LEU A 178 27.81 -0.91 -17.79
N TYR A 179 27.61 -1.95 -16.98
CA TYR A 179 27.38 -1.85 -15.54
C TYR A 179 28.56 -2.28 -14.68
N SER A 180 29.76 -2.40 -15.24
CA SER A 180 30.95 -2.94 -14.53
C SER A 180 31.58 -1.99 -13.53
N ASP A 181 31.33 -0.69 -13.66
CA ASP A 181 31.82 0.36 -12.77
C ASP A 181 30.75 1.45 -12.57
N THR A 182 31.05 2.43 -11.72
CA THR A 182 30.14 3.55 -11.40
C THR A 182 30.24 4.70 -12.41
N THR A 183 30.77 4.49 -13.61
CA THR A 183 30.86 5.52 -14.65
C THR A 183 29.80 5.32 -15.72
N ASN A 184 29.37 6.41 -16.37
CA ASN A 184 28.42 6.32 -17.47
C ASN A 184 29.11 5.76 -18.73
N ASN A 185 28.88 4.48 -19.00
CA ASN A 185 29.52 3.74 -20.09
C ASN A 185 28.67 3.64 -21.38
N ILE A 186 27.60 4.42 -21.52
CA ILE A 186 26.66 4.31 -22.65
C ILE A 186 27.35 4.54 -24.00
N GLU A 187 28.16 5.59 -24.13
CA GLU A 187 28.84 5.90 -25.39
C GLU A 187 29.90 4.84 -25.76
N LYS A 188 30.60 4.29 -24.76
CA LYS A 188 31.52 3.16 -24.96
C LYS A 188 30.78 1.92 -25.44
N ALA A 189 29.63 1.61 -24.84
CA ALA A 189 28.79 0.48 -25.26
C ALA A 189 28.26 0.66 -26.69
N LYS A 190 27.83 1.87 -27.08
CA LYS A 190 27.43 2.20 -28.45
C LYS A 190 28.57 1.97 -29.46
N ALA A 191 29.80 2.38 -29.11
CA ALA A 191 30.97 2.14 -29.95
C ALA A 191 31.23 0.64 -30.14
N ILE A 192 31.22 -0.16 -29.06
CA ILE A 192 31.41 -1.61 -29.13
C ILE A 192 30.34 -2.28 -30.00
N ILE A 193 29.07 -1.89 -29.83
CA ILE A 193 27.96 -2.39 -30.66
C ILE A 193 28.18 -2.04 -32.14
N SER A 194 28.64 -0.83 -32.44
CA SER A 194 28.96 -0.42 -33.82
C SER A 194 30.03 -1.31 -34.44
N ASP A 195 31.08 -1.64 -33.69
CA ASP A 195 32.16 -2.50 -34.17
C ASP A 195 31.74 -3.96 -34.30
N LEU A 196 30.90 -4.47 -33.39
CA LEU A 196 30.29 -5.81 -33.51
C LEU A 196 29.41 -5.92 -34.76
N LYS A 197 28.67 -4.87 -35.13
CA LYS A 197 27.90 -4.80 -36.38
C LYS A 197 28.79 -4.83 -37.61
N LYS A 198 29.85 -4.02 -37.64
CA LYS A 198 30.84 -4.01 -38.74
C LYS A 198 31.49 -5.38 -38.92
N ALA A 199 31.79 -6.04 -37.81
CA ALA A 199 32.34 -7.39 -37.78
C ALA A 199 31.32 -8.50 -38.07
N LYS A 200 30.04 -8.15 -38.36
CA LYS A 200 28.92 -9.09 -38.60
C LYS A 200 28.70 -10.10 -37.46
N LYS A 201 29.14 -9.78 -36.24
CA LYS A 201 28.90 -10.59 -35.03
C LYS A 201 27.50 -10.39 -34.47
N ILE A 202 26.87 -9.26 -34.79
CA ILE A 202 25.47 -8.96 -34.53
C ILE A 202 24.87 -8.33 -35.80
N LYS A 203 23.57 -8.53 -35.99
CA LYS A 203 22.73 -7.96 -37.04
C LYS A 203 22.39 -6.49 -36.73
N ASN A 204 21.62 -5.88 -37.63
CA ASN A 204 21.10 -4.54 -37.42
C ASN A 204 20.21 -4.48 -36.18
N ILE A 205 20.23 -3.32 -35.52
CA ILE A 205 19.46 -3.03 -34.31
C ILE A 205 18.51 -1.90 -34.66
N GLU A 206 17.23 -2.14 -34.48
CA GLU A 206 16.20 -1.12 -34.61
C GLU A 206 16.27 -0.10 -33.49
N LYS A 207 15.91 1.13 -33.84
CA LYS A 207 15.88 2.25 -32.90
C LYS A 207 14.71 2.10 -31.93
N VAL A 208 15.01 2.21 -30.63
CA VAL A 208 14.05 2.13 -29.53
C VAL A 208 13.91 3.51 -28.89
N ASN A 209 12.68 3.98 -28.68
CA ASN A 209 12.42 5.27 -28.05
C ASN A 209 12.23 5.11 -26.54
N SER A 210 12.69 6.07 -25.74
CA SER A 210 12.40 6.12 -24.31
C SER A 210 10.94 6.52 -24.08
N LEU A 211 10.09 5.54 -23.74
CA LEU A 211 8.67 5.78 -23.50
C LEU A 211 8.37 6.18 -22.07
N GLN A 212 7.34 7.00 -21.88
CA GLN A 212 6.93 7.55 -20.58
C GLN A 212 6.58 6.49 -19.54
N LEU A 213 6.10 5.31 -19.96
CA LEU A 213 5.81 4.19 -19.07
C LEU A 213 7.07 3.66 -18.37
N TYR A 214 8.25 3.75 -18.99
CA TYR A 214 9.51 3.31 -18.40
C TYR A 214 10.41 4.48 -18.03
N ASN A 215 10.15 5.66 -18.61
CA ASN A 215 10.90 6.90 -18.46
C ASN A 215 9.97 8.08 -18.17
N PRO A 216 9.39 8.19 -16.95
CA PRO A 216 8.38 9.20 -16.61
C PRO A 216 8.84 10.65 -16.83
N SER A 217 10.14 10.91 -16.62
CA SER A 217 10.74 12.23 -16.82
C SER A 217 10.86 12.61 -18.30
N MET A 218 10.79 11.65 -19.23
CA MET A 218 10.95 11.88 -20.68
C MET A 218 9.62 12.29 -21.33
N VAL A 219 9.10 13.46 -20.93
CA VAL A 219 7.86 14.02 -21.49
C VAL A 219 8.12 14.63 -22.86
N LYS A 220 7.29 14.25 -23.85
CA LYS A 220 7.37 14.79 -25.21
C LYS A 220 7.23 16.32 -25.17
N GLY A 221 8.22 17.03 -25.72
CA GLY A 221 8.24 18.50 -25.79
C GLY A 221 8.90 19.22 -24.60
N ALA A 222 9.28 18.51 -23.52
CA ALA A 222 9.95 19.12 -22.37
C ALA A 222 11.50 19.09 -22.46
N HIS A 223 12.07 18.19 -23.28
CA HIS A 223 13.52 17.95 -23.39
C HIS A 223 14.20 18.62 -24.59
N SER A 224 13.62 19.68 -25.14
CA SER A 224 14.30 20.51 -26.12
C SER A 224 15.39 21.33 -25.40
N PRO A 225 16.69 21.23 -25.76
CA PRO A 225 17.76 22.03 -25.11
C PRO A 225 17.55 23.54 -25.23
N LYS A 226 16.67 23.97 -26.14
CA LYS A 226 16.15 25.33 -26.29
C LYS A 226 14.65 25.27 -26.55
N SER A 227 13.91 26.24 -26.02
CA SER A 227 12.46 26.43 -26.16
C SER A 227 11.99 26.78 -27.59
N ASN A 228 12.68 26.30 -28.62
CA ASN A 228 12.47 26.69 -30.02
C ASN A 228 11.71 25.66 -30.84
N ASP A 229 11.56 24.42 -30.36
CA ASP A 229 10.84 23.35 -31.08
C ASP A 229 9.53 23.03 -30.34
N ILE A 230 8.40 23.42 -30.94
CA ILE A 230 7.03 23.16 -30.47
C ILE A 230 6.58 21.74 -30.84
N THR A 231 7.34 21.04 -31.69
CA THR A 231 6.98 19.68 -32.14
C THR A 231 7.40 18.64 -31.10
N PRO A 232 6.48 17.88 -30.50
CA PRO A 232 6.82 16.88 -29.51
C PRO A 232 7.52 15.68 -30.17
N LYS A 233 8.86 15.67 -30.22
CA LYS A 233 9.66 14.54 -30.72
C LYS A 233 9.87 13.50 -29.62
N SER A 234 9.94 12.22 -30.00
CA SER A 234 10.32 11.14 -29.10
C SER A 234 11.80 11.26 -28.74
N VAL A 235 12.14 10.97 -27.49
CA VAL A 235 13.53 10.90 -27.03
C VAL A 235 14.10 9.52 -27.38
N ASP A 236 15.30 9.51 -27.94
CA ASP A 236 16.02 8.29 -28.29
C ASP A 236 16.46 7.58 -27.01
N GLY A 237 16.04 6.33 -26.84
CA GLY A 237 16.47 5.49 -25.72
C GLY A 237 17.63 4.60 -26.14
N PHE A 238 18.57 4.34 -25.23
CA PHE A 238 19.54 3.28 -25.47
C PHE A 238 18.86 1.92 -25.32
N TRP A 239 18.75 1.18 -26.42
CA TRP A 239 17.90 0.00 -26.51
C TRP A 239 18.20 -1.08 -25.46
N LEU A 240 19.46 -1.25 -25.03
CA LEU A 240 19.82 -2.19 -23.97
C LEU A 240 19.21 -1.80 -22.62
N GLN A 241 19.27 -0.52 -22.26
CA GLN A 241 18.65 -0.02 -21.03
C GLN A 241 17.13 -0.16 -21.10
N GLU A 242 16.53 0.13 -22.26
CA GLU A 242 15.09 -0.04 -22.46
C GLU A 242 14.66 -1.52 -22.36
N CYS A 243 15.47 -2.47 -22.87
CA CYS A 243 15.24 -3.91 -22.68
C CYS A 243 15.25 -4.29 -21.19
N LEU A 244 16.20 -3.77 -20.41
CA LEU A 244 16.28 -4.04 -18.96
C LEU A 244 15.10 -3.40 -18.22
N LYS A 245 14.72 -2.16 -18.53
CA LYS A 245 13.54 -1.52 -17.92
C LYS A 245 12.25 -2.29 -18.21
N ILE A 246 12.10 -2.81 -19.43
CA ILE A 246 10.98 -3.68 -19.78
C ILE A 246 10.99 -4.94 -18.91
N ALA A 247 12.13 -5.64 -18.82
CA ALA A 247 12.27 -6.83 -17.99
C ALA A 247 11.93 -6.55 -16.52
N GLY A 248 12.52 -5.50 -15.94
CA GLY A 248 12.27 -5.07 -14.57
C GLY A 248 10.80 -4.72 -14.31
N SER A 249 10.05 -4.26 -15.31
CA SER A 249 8.63 -3.93 -15.13
C SER A 249 7.75 -5.14 -14.83
N PHE A 250 8.06 -6.33 -15.36
CA PHE A 250 7.24 -7.52 -15.11
C PHE A 250 7.28 -7.96 -13.64
N ILE A 251 8.37 -7.66 -12.95
CA ILE A 251 8.69 -8.19 -11.61
C ILE A 251 8.64 -7.16 -10.48
N SER A 252 8.61 -5.86 -10.80
CA SER A 252 8.66 -4.78 -9.80
C SER A 252 7.64 -3.66 -10.03
N MET A 253 6.85 -3.72 -11.11
CA MET A 253 5.84 -2.71 -11.44
C MET A 253 4.42 -3.22 -11.17
N VAL A 254 3.60 -2.34 -10.58
CA VAL A 254 2.15 -2.49 -10.51
C VAL A 254 1.47 -1.29 -11.17
N ILE A 255 0.51 -1.56 -12.04
CA ILE A 255 -0.31 -0.52 -12.69
C ILE A 255 -1.76 -0.66 -12.20
N LYS A 256 -2.28 0.38 -11.55
CA LYS A 256 -3.65 0.41 -11.04
C LYS A 256 -4.48 1.49 -11.73
N PRO A 257 -5.70 1.15 -12.18
CA PRO A 257 -6.63 2.15 -12.67
C PRO A 257 -7.16 2.99 -11.50
N VAL A 258 -7.25 4.30 -11.70
CA VAL A 258 -7.79 5.26 -10.74
C VAL A 258 -9.08 5.84 -11.30
N GLN A 259 -10.18 5.62 -10.60
CA GLN A 259 -11.49 6.15 -10.97
C GLN A 259 -11.56 7.63 -10.59
N ILE A 260 -11.77 8.49 -11.59
CA ILE A 260 -11.96 9.94 -11.37
C ILE A 260 -13.45 10.29 -11.35
N ALA A 261 -14.21 9.64 -12.22
CA ALA A 261 -15.64 9.83 -12.36
C ALA A 261 -16.28 8.57 -12.96
N LYS A 262 -17.60 8.57 -13.14
CA LYS A 262 -18.30 7.48 -13.82
C LYS A 262 -17.68 7.26 -15.21
N GLN A 263 -17.17 6.05 -15.45
CA GLN A 263 -16.51 5.64 -16.71
C GLN A 263 -15.23 6.42 -17.09
N LYS A 264 -14.69 7.28 -16.22
CA LYS A 264 -13.42 7.99 -16.44
C LYS A 264 -12.34 7.44 -15.52
N TRP A 265 -11.26 6.98 -16.13
CA TRP A 265 -10.18 6.29 -15.45
C TRP A 265 -8.83 6.84 -15.90
N ASP A 266 -8.03 7.19 -14.89
CA ASP A 266 -6.61 7.44 -14.99
C ASP A 266 -5.83 6.19 -14.59
N ASN A 267 -4.51 6.25 -14.62
CA ASN A 267 -3.64 5.16 -14.20
C ASN A 267 -2.61 5.65 -13.20
N LYS A 268 -2.27 4.80 -12.23
CA LYS A 268 -1.22 5.07 -11.25
C LYS A 268 -0.26 3.89 -11.25
N VAL A 269 1.01 4.20 -11.41
CA VAL A 269 2.10 3.23 -11.52
C VAL A 269 2.91 3.27 -10.22
N TYR A 270 3.14 2.10 -9.65
CA TYR A 270 3.97 1.88 -8.48
C TYR A 270 5.15 1.01 -8.91
N VAL A 271 6.37 1.44 -8.59
CA VAL A 271 7.59 0.63 -8.75
C VAL A 271 8.30 0.57 -7.42
N LEU A 272 8.63 -0.64 -7.00
CA LEU A 272 9.34 -0.90 -5.74
C LEU A 272 10.70 -0.21 -5.73
N ASP A 273 11.09 0.36 -4.58
CA ASP A 273 12.45 0.84 -4.34
C ASP A 273 13.10 0.06 -3.19
N VAL A 274 14.08 -0.77 -3.54
CA VAL A 274 14.81 -1.61 -2.58
C VAL A 274 15.91 -0.81 -1.89
N ASN A 275 16.12 -1.08 -0.61
CA ASN A 275 17.24 -0.55 0.16
C ASN A 275 18.36 -1.59 0.24
N ASN A 276 18.05 -2.77 0.78
CA ASN A 276 18.98 -3.91 0.87
C ASN A 276 18.19 -5.20 0.92
N LEU A 277 18.01 -5.86 -0.22
CA LEU A 277 17.18 -7.05 -0.30
C LEU A 277 17.75 -8.10 -1.27
N ASP A 278 17.62 -9.36 -0.89
CA ASP A 278 17.83 -10.50 -1.77
C ASP A 278 16.79 -10.52 -2.89
N TRP A 279 17.24 -10.78 -4.10
CA TRP A 279 16.42 -10.63 -5.29
C TRP A 279 15.29 -11.64 -5.39
N ASP A 280 15.50 -12.88 -4.96
CA ASP A 280 14.47 -13.90 -4.99
C ASP A 280 13.43 -13.68 -3.90
N ILE A 281 13.84 -13.17 -2.74
CA ILE A 281 12.92 -12.73 -1.69
C ILE A 281 12.08 -11.54 -2.19
N SER A 282 12.70 -10.54 -2.81
CA SER A 282 12.03 -9.38 -3.42
C SER A 282 10.92 -9.82 -4.39
N LYS A 283 11.23 -10.73 -5.32
CA LYS A 283 10.23 -11.28 -6.27
C LYS A 283 9.06 -11.96 -5.56
N LYS A 284 9.29 -12.72 -4.48
CA LYS A 284 8.23 -13.40 -3.73
C LYS A 284 7.33 -12.39 -3.02
N VAL A 285 7.92 -11.49 -2.24
CA VAL A 285 7.21 -10.45 -1.48
C VAL A 285 6.37 -9.58 -2.42
N PHE A 286 6.96 -9.10 -3.51
CA PHE A 286 6.27 -8.24 -4.46
C PHE A 286 5.09 -8.93 -5.15
N ASN A 287 5.24 -10.21 -5.48
CA ASN A 287 4.16 -10.99 -6.09
C ASN A 287 2.97 -11.20 -5.15
N GLU A 288 3.19 -11.44 -3.87
CA GLU A 288 2.09 -11.53 -2.89
C GLU A 288 1.43 -10.17 -2.67
N PHE A 289 2.23 -9.12 -2.48
CA PHE A 289 1.76 -7.73 -2.41
C PHE A 289 0.83 -7.39 -3.58
N LYS A 290 1.24 -7.68 -4.82
CA LYS A 290 0.50 -7.36 -6.04
C LYS A 290 -0.88 -7.99 -6.10
N LYS A 291 -1.04 -9.22 -5.57
CA LYS A 291 -2.33 -9.92 -5.47
C LYS A 291 -3.26 -9.26 -4.46
N LEU A 292 -2.71 -8.72 -3.37
CA LEU A 292 -3.46 -8.12 -2.28
C LEU A 292 -3.88 -6.68 -2.56
N LEU A 293 -3.11 -5.94 -3.36
CA LEU A 293 -3.39 -4.53 -3.65
C LEU A 293 -4.72 -4.36 -4.40
N LYS A 294 -5.72 -3.83 -3.69
CA LYS A 294 -7.08 -3.54 -4.17
C LYS A 294 -7.42 -2.08 -3.95
N GLY A 295 -8.43 -1.62 -4.67
CA GLY A 295 -8.90 -0.24 -4.65
C GLY A 295 -8.78 0.41 -6.03
N ASN A 296 -9.49 1.52 -6.19
CA ASN A 296 -9.54 2.29 -7.43
C ASN A 296 -9.46 3.80 -7.17
N THR A 297 -9.10 4.22 -5.97
CA THR A 297 -8.97 5.64 -5.62
C THR A 297 -7.52 5.99 -5.31
N SER A 298 -7.12 7.22 -5.62
CA SER A 298 -5.70 7.59 -5.67
C SER A 298 -5.02 7.50 -4.31
N VAL A 299 -5.64 8.07 -3.26
CA VAL A 299 -5.00 8.22 -1.95
C VAL A 299 -5.05 6.90 -1.18
N LYS A 300 -6.15 6.16 -1.22
CA LYS A 300 -6.23 4.82 -0.62
C LYS A 300 -5.27 3.84 -1.28
N LEU A 301 -5.07 3.92 -2.59
CA LEU A 301 -4.08 3.05 -3.23
C LEU A 301 -2.67 3.32 -2.70
N ASP A 302 -2.30 4.57 -2.41
CA ASP A 302 -1.01 4.87 -1.77
C ASP A 302 -0.94 4.24 -0.37
N ILE A 303 -1.94 4.49 0.47
CA ILE A 303 -2.01 3.99 1.84
C ILE A 303 -1.98 2.46 1.86
N ASN A 304 -2.83 1.81 1.06
CA ASN A 304 -2.88 0.36 0.94
C ASN A 304 -1.55 -0.19 0.42
N SER A 305 -0.87 0.50 -0.49
CA SER A 305 0.42 0.04 -1.02
C SER A 305 1.47 -0.04 0.08
N VAL A 306 1.59 1.03 0.88
CA VAL A 306 2.55 1.10 2.00
C VAL A 306 2.22 0.05 3.07
N LEU A 307 0.98 0.00 3.53
CA LEU A 307 0.56 -0.92 4.59
C LEU A 307 0.68 -2.39 4.17
N LEU A 308 0.26 -2.75 2.96
CA LEU A 308 0.36 -4.12 2.47
C LEU A 308 1.81 -4.54 2.28
N MET A 309 2.66 -3.70 1.67
CA MET A 309 4.07 -4.04 1.50
C MET A 309 4.78 -4.24 2.84
N THR A 310 4.54 -3.33 3.78
CA THR A 310 5.05 -3.46 5.15
C THR A 310 4.62 -4.78 5.78
N LYS A 311 3.35 -5.15 5.66
CA LYS A 311 2.82 -6.41 6.17
C LYS A 311 3.50 -7.63 5.52
N GLU A 312 3.62 -7.63 4.19
CA GLU A 312 4.24 -8.75 3.46
C GLU A 312 5.69 -8.95 3.88
N LEU A 313 6.45 -7.87 4.07
CA LEU A 313 7.83 -7.92 4.55
C LEU A 313 7.94 -8.54 5.95
N ILE A 314 7.02 -8.18 6.86
CA ILE A 314 6.97 -8.79 8.20
C ILE A 314 6.65 -10.28 8.11
N GLN A 315 5.71 -10.68 7.24
CA GLN A 315 5.27 -12.07 7.10
C GLN A 315 6.28 -12.98 6.39
N HIS A 316 7.11 -12.42 5.51
CA HIS A 316 8.04 -13.19 4.69
C HIS A 316 9.40 -13.47 5.34
N ARG A 317 9.79 -12.74 6.39
CA ARG A 317 11.07 -12.97 7.06
C ARG A 317 11.12 -14.34 7.75
N GLU A 318 12.17 -15.12 7.47
CA GLU A 318 12.35 -16.49 7.95
C GLU A 318 12.61 -16.60 9.45
N ASP A 319 13.17 -15.55 10.07
CA ASP A 319 13.44 -15.48 11.51
C ASP A 319 12.15 -15.66 12.35
N TYR A 320 11.01 -15.15 11.86
CA TYR A 320 9.71 -15.34 12.52
C TYR A 320 9.12 -16.75 12.32
N LYS A 321 9.64 -17.51 11.34
CA LYS A 321 9.20 -18.89 11.08
C LYS A 321 10.07 -19.93 11.79
N SER A 322 11.30 -19.57 12.17
CA SER A 322 12.33 -20.53 12.59
C SER A 322 12.75 -20.46 14.07
N ASN A 323 12.15 -19.59 14.90
CA ASN A 323 12.47 -19.45 16.34
C ASN A 323 13.98 -19.16 16.62
N ILE A 324 14.72 -18.64 15.63
CA ILE A 324 16.12 -18.25 15.82
C ILE A 324 16.12 -16.99 16.69
N LYS A 325 16.89 -16.99 17.78
CA LYS A 325 17.05 -15.83 18.67
C LYS A 325 17.38 -14.60 17.82
N PHE A 326 16.55 -13.57 17.92
CA PHE A 326 16.81 -12.26 17.34
C PHE A 326 18.26 -11.88 17.65
N LEU A 327 19.08 -11.72 16.62
CA LEU A 327 20.49 -11.35 16.71
C LEU A 327 20.59 -9.88 17.14
N ASN A 328 20.18 -9.51 18.36
CA ASN A 328 20.29 -8.16 18.98
C ASN A 328 19.89 -6.93 18.12
N ASN A 329 19.39 -7.11 16.90
CA ASN A 329 19.17 -6.08 15.91
C ASN A 329 17.66 -5.97 15.67
N LYS A 330 17.15 -4.78 15.97
CA LYS A 330 15.82 -4.30 15.56
C LYS A 330 15.65 -4.54 14.07
N TYR A 331 14.53 -5.11 13.66
CA TYR A 331 14.15 -5.16 12.25
C TYR A 331 13.17 -4.02 11.92
N CYS A 332 13.47 -3.24 10.89
CA CYS A 332 12.53 -2.34 10.25
C CYS A 332 12.30 -2.76 8.79
N PRO A 333 11.04 -2.92 8.32
CA PRO A 333 10.74 -3.19 6.91
C PRO A 333 11.36 -2.17 5.94
N HIS A 334 11.55 -0.93 6.38
CA HIS A 334 12.20 0.13 5.61
C HIS A 334 13.68 -0.20 5.27
N ASP A 335 14.36 -0.99 6.10
CA ASP A 335 15.77 -1.38 5.89
C ASP A 335 15.94 -2.30 4.67
N GLU A 336 14.89 -3.01 4.28
CA GLU A 336 14.88 -3.88 3.11
C GLU A 336 14.31 -3.15 1.87
N ILE A 337 13.21 -2.42 2.04
CA ILE A 337 12.52 -1.67 0.98
C ILE A 337 12.23 -0.26 1.47
N LYS A 338 12.75 0.76 0.77
CA LYS A 338 12.51 2.17 1.12
C LYS A 338 11.05 2.56 0.91
N GLY A 339 10.44 2.07 -0.17
CA GLY A 339 9.09 2.47 -0.54
C GLY A 339 8.74 2.21 -1.99
N PHE A 340 7.94 3.11 -2.56
CA PHE A 340 7.53 3.07 -3.96
C PHE A 340 7.78 4.40 -4.64
N TYR A 341 8.37 4.33 -5.82
CA TYR A 341 8.19 5.37 -6.82
C TYR A 341 6.76 5.31 -7.35
N VAL A 342 6.09 6.47 -7.35
CA VAL A 342 4.69 6.59 -7.74
C VAL A 342 4.55 7.61 -8.83
N VAL A 343 3.98 7.20 -9.96
CA VAL A 343 3.65 8.11 -11.06
C VAL A 343 2.17 8.06 -11.37
N TYR A 344 1.53 9.22 -11.29
CA TYR A 344 0.15 9.41 -11.71
C TYR A 344 0.12 9.79 -13.18
N PHE A 345 -0.63 9.03 -13.96
CA PHE A 345 -0.84 9.25 -15.38
C PHE A 345 -2.29 9.65 -15.65
N LYS A 346 -2.45 10.85 -16.20
CA LYS A 346 -3.75 11.33 -16.67
C LYS A 346 -4.07 10.76 -18.04
N ASN A 347 -5.26 10.23 -18.19
CA ASN A 347 -5.79 9.76 -19.45
C ASN A 347 -6.29 10.95 -20.28
N MET A 348 -5.63 11.18 -21.41
CA MET A 348 -5.90 12.25 -22.38
C MET A 348 -6.75 11.74 -23.57
N GLY A 349 -7.50 10.64 -23.36
CA GLY A 349 -8.32 9.97 -24.37
C GLY A 349 -7.49 9.01 -25.23
N ASN A 350 -6.60 9.56 -26.06
CA ASN A 350 -5.77 8.76 -26.97
C ASN A 350 -4.44 8.33 -26.36
N ALA A 351 -3.99 8.92 -25.26
CA ALA A 351 -2.72 8.60 -24.62
C ALA A 351 -2.82 8.89 -23.13
N ASN A 352 -1.89 8.31 -22.36
CA ASN A 352 -1.73 8.60 -20.95
C ASN A 352 -0.45 9.42 -20.76
N SER A 353 -0.50 10.50 -20.01
CA SER A 353 0.64 11.40 -19.77
C SER A 353 0.93 11.49 -18.27
N PRO A 354 2.20 11.46 -17.84
CA PRO A 354 2.54 11.63 -16.43
C PRO A 354 2.22 13.06 -16.01
N THR A 355 1.51 13.22 -14.88
CA THR A 355 1.16 14.53 -14.30
C THR A 355 1.70 14.72 -12.90
N ASN A 356 2.05 13.65 -12.20
CA ASN A 356 2.71 13.71 -10.90
C ASN A 356 3.71 12.57 -10.79
N ILE A 357 4.93 12.89 -10.36
CA ILE A 357 5.98 11.94 -10.01
C ILE A 357 6.28 12.19 -8.53
N SER A 358 6.19 11.14 -7.72
CA SER A 358 6.35 11.23 -6.26
C SER A 358 6.96 9.95 -5.72
N PHE A 359 7.41 10.01 -4.47
CA PHE A 359 7.84 8.86 -3.70
C PHE A 359 6.90 8.69 -2.50
N ILE A 360 6.63 7.44 -2.11
CA ILE A 360 5.97 7.11 -0.85
C ILE A 360 6.85 6.13 -0.10
N GLU A 361 7.20 6.46 1.13
CA GLU A 361 8.10 5.67 1.96
C GLU A 361 7.33 4.61 2.75
N LEU A 362 8.00 3.49 3.05
CA LEU A 362 7.54 2.59 4.10
C LEU A 362 7.80 3.22 5.48
N PRO A 363 6.96 2.92 6.48
CA PRO A 363 7.02 3.61 7.76
C PRO A 363 8.28 3.23 8.55
N LEU A 364 9.03 4.23 9.00
CA LEU A 364 10.25 4.09 9.80
C LEU A 364 9.95 3.73 11.26
N PHE A 365 8.75 4.08 11.76
CA PHE A 365 8.37 3.82 13.15
C PHE A 365 8.04 2.35 13.45
N ILE A 366 7.98 1.48 12.44
CA ILE A 366 7.68 0.05 12.62
C ILE A 366 8.98 -0.68 12.88
N GLU A 367 9.29 -0.84 14.16
CA GLU A 367 10.41 -1.64 14.65
C GLU A 367 9.92 -2.94 15.28
N ILE A 368 10.63 -4.04 15.00
CA ILE A 368 10.29 -5.38 15.47
C ILE A 368 11.50 -6.04 16.12
N ASN A 369 11.32 -6.47 17.37
CA ASN A 369 12.32 -7.15 18.19
C ASN A 369 11.90 -8.56 18.63
N SER A 370 10.65 -8.94 18.39
CA SER A 370 10.13 -10.27 18.76
C SER A 370 9.00 -10.73 17.85
N ASP A 371 8.74 -12.04 17.86
CA ASP A 371 7.58 -12.64 17.17
C ASP A 371 6.24 -12.06 17.69
N LYS A 372 6.16 -11.75 18.99
CA LYS A 372 4.99 -11.08 19.56
C LYS A 372 4.78 -9.70 18.93
N GLU A 373 5.85 -8.91 18.82
CA GLU A 373 5.76 -7.58 18.20
C GLU A 373 5.41 -7.66 16.72
N ALA A 374 5.92 -8.66 15.99
CA ALA A 374 5.54 -8.90 14.60
C ALA A 374 4.03 -9.16 14.47
N LYS A 375 3.46 -10.00 15.34
CA LYS A 375 2.02 -10.29 15.39
C LYS A 375 1.21 -9.04 15.75
N ASP A 376 1.64 -8.28 16.76
CA ASP A 376 0.98 -7.02 17.15
C ASP A 376 0.92 -6.06 15.95
N TRP A 377 2.04 -5.86 15.24
CA TRP A 377 2.09 -4.99 14.07
C TRP A 377 1.21 -5.48 12.91
N ILE A 378 1.17 -6.80 12.66
CA ILE A 378 0.27 -7.36 11.66
C ILE A 378 -1.20 -7.08 12.01
N GLU A 379 -1.60 -7.24 13.27
CA GLU A 379 -2.96 -6.94 13.73
C GLU A 379 -3.31 -5.44 13.59
N ILE A 380 -2.38 -4.56 13.97
CA ILE A 380 -2.51 -3.11 13.80
C ILE A 380 -2.68 -2.74 12.32
N ILE A 381 -1.79 -3.24 11.44
CA ILE A 381 -1.86 -2.97 10.01
C ILE A 381 -3.19 -3.46 9.43
N ASP A 382 -3.67 -4.64 9.85
CA ASP A 382 -4.95 -5.18 9.40
C ASP A 382 -6.15 -4.36 9.86
N GLU A 383 -6.12 -3.80 11.07
CA GLU A 383 -7.15 -2.85 11.52
C GLU A 383 -7.12 -1.56 10.71
N HIS A 384 -5.94 -0.98 10.52
CA HIS A 384 -5.78 0.27 9.77
C HIS A 384 -6.24 0.09 8.30
N LEU A 385 -5.87 -1.03 7.65
CA LEU A 385 -6.38 -1.37 6.32
C LEU A 385 -7.91 -1.48 6.29
N LYS A 386 -8.53 -2.11 7.29
CA LYS A 386 -10.01 -2.20 7.36
C LYS A 386 -10.64 -0.83 7.50
N ILE A 387 -10.08 0.03 8.35
CA ILE A 387 -10.60 1.38 8.61
C ILE A 387 -10.48 2.26 7.38
N ILE A 388 -9.28 2.33 6.78
CA ILE A 388 -9.05 3.14 5.57
C ILE A 388 -9.95 2.70 4.42
N ASN A 389 -10.11 1.39 4.21
CA ASN A 389 -10.99 0.89 3.16
C ASN A 389 -12.49 1.11 3.48
N SER A 390 -12.85 1.31 4.75
CA SER A 390 -14.22 1.66 5.16
C SER A 390 -14.59 3.13 4.95
N ILE A 391 -13.62 4.04 4.85
CA ILE A 391 -13.86 5.49 4.68
C ILE A 391 -14.43 5.77 3.29
N ARG A 392 -15.71 6.06 3.19
CA ARG A 392 -16.41 6.42 1.94
C ARG A 392 -17.72 7.12 2.25
N ASN A 393 -18.26 7.87 1.30
CA ASN A 393 -19.53 8.59 1.47
C ASN A 393 -20.75 7.64 1.48
N SER A 394 -20.72 6.57 0.68
CA SER A 394 -21.81 5.61 0.54
C SER A 394 -21.26 4.21 0.26
N ILE A 395 -22.08 3.18 0.49
CA ILE A 395 -21.75 1.81 0.14
C ILE A 395 -21.60 1.61 -1.38
N SER A 396 -22.31 2.42 -2.18
CA SER A 396 -22.35 2.41 -3.64
C SER A 396 -21.17 3.12 -4.29
N ASP A 397 -20.57 4.08 -3.60
CA ASP A 397 -19.60 5.00 -4.18
C ASP A 397 -18.26 4.89 -3.43
N GLN A 398 -17.24 4.37 -4.12
CA GLN A 398 -15.85 4.45 -3.66
C GLN A 398 -15.27 5.83 -3.97
N ASP A 399 -15.95 6.88 -3.54
CA ASP A 399 -15.53 8.25 -3.82
C ASP A 399 -14.57 8.78 -2.74
N GLU A 400 -13.47 9.37 -3.20
CA GLU A 400 -12.58 10.22 -2.41
C GLU A 400 -12.94 11.67 -2.73
N SER A 401 -14.04 12.19 -2.19
CA SER A 401 -14.46 13.58 -2.39
C SER A 401 -14.66 14.33 -1.07
N GLY A 402 -14.64 15.67 -1.16
CA GLY A 402 -14.82 16.55 -0.02
C GLY A 402 -13.78 16.30 1.09
N ASN A 403 -14.26 16.22 2.34
CA ASN A 403 -13.41 16.09 3.52
C ASN A 403 -12.66 14.75 3.59
N ILE A 404 -13.11 13.71 2.88
CA ILE A 404 -12.44 12.39 2.84
C ILE A 404 -11.04 12.51 2.22
N ILE A 405 -10.86 13.35 1.20
CA ILE A 405 -9.54 13.55 0.57
C ILE A 405 -8.55 14.07 1.60
N SER A 406 -8.94 15.10 2.36
CA SER A 406 -8.08 15.71 3.38
C SER A 406 -7.73 14.71 4.49
N LEU A 407 -8.74 13.96 4.96
CA LEU A 407 -8.57 12.92 5.97
C LEU A 407 -7.56 11.84 5.53
N LEU A 408 -7.74 11.28 4.33
CA LEU A 408 -6.85 10.25 3.80
C LEU A 408 -5.45 10.80 3.48
N LYS A 409 -5.34 12.03 2.97
CA LYS A 409 -4.03 12.66 2.74
C LYS A 409 -3.24 12.84 4.03
N THR A 410 -3.92 13.21 5.12
CA THR A 410 -3.30 13.36 6.44
C THR A 410 -2.75 12.00 6.91
N TYR A 411 -3.53 10.92 6.77
CA TYR A 411 -3.07 9.58 7.11
C TYR A 411 -1.92 9.07 6.20
N ARG A 412 -2.00 9.36 4.89
CA ARG A 412 -0.90 9.07 3.94
C ARG A 412 0.39 9.78 4.35
N GLN A 413 0.28 11.04 4.82
CA GLN A 413 1.42 11.81 5.29
C GLN A 413 2.06 11.16 6.51
N PHE A 414 1.25 10.78 7.51
CA PHE A 414 1.72 10.02 8.67
C PHE A 414 2.56 8.79 8.28
N LEU A 415 2.05 7.96 7.35
CA LEU A 415 2.77 6.75 6.94
C LEU A 415 4.12 7.03 6.29
N THR A 416 4.19 8.05 5.42
CA THR A 416 5.41 8.32 4.64
C THR A 416 6.43 9.17 5.38
N THR A 417 6.04 10.01 6.34
CA THR A 417 6.99 10.82 7.13
C THR A 417 7.30 10.21 8.47
N SER A 418 6.53 9.22 8.91
CA SER A 418 6.61 8.65 10.26
C SER A 418 6.39 9.67 11.38
N ASP A 419 5.77 10.80 11.06
CA ASP A 419 5.45 11.87 12.01
C ASP A 419 4.06 11.63 12.61
N ILE A 420 4.04 11.29 13.90
CA ILE A 420 2.85 10.90 14.65
C ILE A 420 1.82 12.04 14.77
N ASP A 421 2.21 13.30 14.63
CA ASP A 421 1.27 14.43 14.71
C ASP A 421 0.22 14.36 13.60
N TYR A 422 0.59 13.89 12.40
CA TYR A 422 -0.37 13.61 11.34
C TYR A 422 -1.35 12.49 11.70
N PHE A 423 -0.93 11.49 12.49
CA PHE A 423 -1.86 10.48 12.99
C PHE A 423 -2.83 11.08 14.02
N TYR A 424 -2.34 11.91 14.94
CA TYR A 424 -3.20 12.61 15.91
C TYR A 424 -4.23 13.52 15.22
N ASP A 425 -3.83 14.22 14.16
CA ASP A 425 -4.76 15.00 13.32
C ASP A 425 -5.77 14.12 12.59
N PHE A 426 -5.30 13.01 12.02
CA PHE A 426 -6.16 12.05 11.36
C PHE A 426 -7.20 11.49 12.33
N ILE A 427 -6.81 11.02 13.51
CA ILE A 427 -7.74 10.36 14.44
C ILE A 427 -8.79 11.33 14.98
N GLY A 428 -8.40 12.58 15.28
CA GLY A 428 -9.36 13.63 15.66
C GLY A 428 -10.42 13.85 14.58
N ARG A 429 -9.99 14.05 13.33
CA ARG A 429 -10.91 14.23 12.18
C ARG A 429 -11.71 12.97 11.88
N TYR A 430 -11.11 11.79 12.08
CA TYR A 430 -11.77 10.51 11.90
C TYR A 430 -12.89 10.31 12.91
N SER A 431 -12.72 10.72 14.17
CA SER A 431 -13.77 10.65 15.19
C SER A 431 -15.01 11.47 14.82
N ILE A 432 -14.82 12.66 14.24
CA ILE A 432 -15.91 13.48 13.68
C ILE A 432 -16.59 12.73 12.52
N PHE A 433 -15.80 12.29 11.54
CA PHE A 433 -16.31 11.55 10.37
C PHE A 433 -17.07 10.29 10.77
N LEU A 434 -16.54 9.53 11.72
CA LEU A 434 -17.14 8.30 12.23
C LEU A 434 -18.52 8.57 12.83
N MET A 435 -18.66 9.59 13.68
CA MET A 435 -19.95 9.97 14.24
C MET A 435 -20.95 10.40 13.18
N GLU A 436 -20.53 11.17 12.18
CA GLU A 436 -21.40 11.55 11.06
C GLU A 436 -21.89 10.33 10.27
N GLN A 437 -21.02 9.35 10.02
CA GLN A 437 -21.39 8.13 9.30
C GLN A 437 -22.35 7.27 10.12
N ILE A 438 -22.06 7.04 11.40
CA ILE A 438 -22.92 6.22 12.26
C ILE A 438 -24.28 6.91 12.48
N ALA A 439 -24.33 8.25 12.60
CA ALA A 439 -25.58 9.01 12.65
C ALA A 439 -26.45 8.77 11.40
N LYS A 440 -25.83 8.63 10.23
CA LYS A 440 -26.48 8.28 8.95
C LYS A 440 -26.76 6.77 8.79
N LYS A 441 -26.56 5.96 9.84
CA LYS A 441 -26.68 4.49 9.82
C LYS A 441 -25.68 3.79 8.89
N ASN A 442 -24.57 4.44 8.53
CA ASN A 442 -23.50 3.88 7.72
C ASN A 442 -22.52 3.06 8.57
N TYR A 443 -22.98 1.96 9.16
CA TYR A 443 -22.20 1.09 10.06
C TYR A 443 -21.09 0.29 9.37
N PHE A 444 -20.88 0.47 8.07
CA PHE A 444 -19.70 -0.07 7.40
C PHE A 444 -18.42 0.65 7.83
N THR A 445 -18.51 1.92 8.25
CA THR A 445 -17.43 2.67 8.89
C THR A 445 -17.26 2.15 10.32
N LYS A 446 -16.04 1.78 10.71
CA LYS A 446 -15.77 1.07 11.96
C LYS A 446 -14.86 1.88 12.89
N PRO A 447 -15.16 1.97 14.20
CA PRO A 447 -14.20 2.49 15.16
C PRO A 447 -12.93 1.63 15.19
N PHE A 448 -11.82 2.24 15.61
CA PHE A 448 -10.62 1.54 16.05
C PHE A 448 -10.91 0.70 17.30
N SER A 449 -10.17 -0.39 17.50
CA SER A 449 -10.12 -1.10 18.77
C SER A 449 -9.36 -0.26 19.79
N GLU A 450 -9.87 -0.19 21.01
CA GLU A 450 -9.18 0.50 22.10
C GLU A 450 -7.85 -0.19 22.41
N LYS A 451 -7.87 -1.53 22.47
CA LYS A 451 -6.67 -2.33 22.71
C LYS A 451 -5.60 -2.11 21.64
N LEU A 452 -5.96 -2.18 20.36
CA LEU A 452 -4.98 -2.02 19.29
C LEU A 452 -4.48 -0.57 19.18
N MET A 453 -5.35 0.42 19.41
CA MET A 453 -4.96 1.83 19.51
C MET A 453 -3.92 2.06 20.61
N GLU A 454 -4.14 1.50 21.80
CA GLU A 454 -3.19 1.61 22.92
C GLU A 454 -1.84 0.98 22.56
N VAL A 455 -1.83 -0.24 22.02
CA VAL A 455 -0.59 -0.93 21.62
C VAL A 455 0.14 -0.15 20.52
N PHE A 456 -0.59 0.35 19.52
CA PHE A 456 -0.03 1.15 18.43
C PHE A 456 0.62 2.44 18.95
N LEU A 457 -0.08 3.19 19.80
CA LEU A 457 0.41 4.45 20.34
C LEU A 457 1.62 4.26 21.25
N MET A 458 1.61 3.27 22.15
CA MET A 458 2.76 2.96 23.01
C MET A 458 4.00 2.54 22.20
N LYS A 459 3.82 1.86 21.06
CA LYS A 459 4.92 1.46 20.17
C LYS A 459 5.49 2.62 19.36
N THR A 460 4.66 3.60 19.01
CA THR A 460 5.04 4.69 18.09
C THR A 460 5.52 5.92 18.84
N ASP A 461 4.95 6.20 20.01
CA ASP A 461 5.29 7.35 20.85
C ASP A 461 5.34 6.93 22.33
N SER A 462 6.54 6.62 22.80
CA SER A 462 6.74 6.21 24.19
C SER A 462 6.45 7.35 25.20
N LYS A 463 6.49 8.62 24.77
CA LYS A 463 6.34 9.78 25.65
C LYS A 463 4.92 9.93 26.17
N ILE A 464 3.92 9.42 25.46
CA ILE A 464 2.51 9.50 25.87
C ILE A 464 2.07 8.37 26.80
N SER A 465 2.98 7.45 27.16
CA SER A 465 2.66 6.31 28.03
C SER A 465 2.04 6.73 29.36
N GLU A 466 2.52 7.83 29.96
CA GLU A 466 1.99 8.35 31.23
C GLU A 466 0.55 8.85 31.07
N ILE A 467 0.24 9.55 29.96
CA ILE A 467 -1.13 9.95 29.62
C ILE A 467 -2.02 8.70 29.48
N LEU A 468 -1.56 7.70 28.73
CA LEU A 468 -2.36 6.51 28.46
C LEU A 468 -2.60 5.65 29.71
N GLN A 469 -1.68 5.66 30.67
CA GLN A 469 -1.82 4.90 31.92
C GLN A 469 -2.59 5.68 33.00
N ASN A 470 -2.77 6.99 32.84
CA ASN A 470 -3.48 7.83 33.78
C ASN A 470 -4.97 7.45 33.89
N GLN A 471 -5.42 7.22 35.12
CA GLN A 471 -6.79 6.76 35.38
C GLN A 471 -7.84 7.84 35.07
N GLY A 472 -7.55 9.11 35.37
CA GLY A 472 -8.42 10.23 35.06
C GLY A 472 -8.65 10.38 33.55
N PHE A 473 -7.57 10.35 32.76
CA PHE A 473 -7.65 10.32 31.30
C PHE A 473 -8.53 9.18 30.79
N ARG A 474 -8.30 7.94 31.25
CA ARG A 474 -9.09 6.77 30.84
C ARG A 474 -10.57 6.90 31.22
N ASN A 475 -10.86 7.39 32.41
CA ASN A 475 -12.23 7.58 32.89
C ASN A 475 -12.97 8.61 32.03
N ILE A 476 -12.33 9.74 31.73
CA ILE A 476 -12.90 10.80 30.89
C ILE A 476 -13.10 10.30 29.45
N ALA A 477 -12.11 9.61 28.86
CA ALA A 477 -12.26 9.00 27.53
C ALA A 477 -13.41 7.99 27.49
N LYS A 478 -13.57 7.16 28.54
CA LYS A 478 -14.70 6.23 28.67
C LYS A 478 -16.04 6.96 28.77
N ALA A 479 -16.12 8.09 29.48
CA ALA A 479 -17.33 8.90 29.54
C ALA A 479 -17.68 9.53 28.18
N ILE A 480 -16.67 10.00 27.43
CA ILE A 480 -16.84 10.46 26.04
C ILE A 480 -17.45 9.34 25.20
N ARG A 481 -16.89 8.12 25.25
CA ARG A 481 -17.40 6.96 24.52
C ARG A 481 -18.86 6.63 24.87
N LYS A 482 -19.16 6.57 26.17
CA LYS A 482 -20.50 6.30 26.74
C LYS A 482 -21.51 7.44 26.57
N SER A 483 -21.12 8.57 26.01
CA SER A 483 -22.04 9.67 25.67
C SER A 483 -22.14 9.91 24.17
N THR A 484 -21.37 9.17 23.36
CA THR A 484 -21.28 9.37 21.92
C THR A 484 -21.49 8.06 21.17
N ILE A 485 -20.42 7.37 20.80
CA ILE A 485 -20.46 6.22 19.90
C ILE A 485 -21.23 5.05 20.51
N SER A 486 -21.05 4.74 21.80
CA SER A 486 -21.78 3.66 22.46
C SER A 486 -23.29 3.93 22.48
N GLU A 487 -23.72 5.14 22.86
CA GLU A 487 -25.14 5.50 22.87
C GLU A 487 -25.73 5.56 21.46
N GLN A 488 -24.95 5.96 20.46
CA GLN A 488 -25.40 5.93 19.06
C GLN A 488 -25.63 4.48 18.59
N TYR A 489 -24.80 3.53 19.00
CA TYR A 489 -25.03 2.11 18.73
C TYR A 489 -26.24 1.58 19.52
N ALA A 490 -26.37 1.89 20.80
CA ALA A 490 -27.53 1.52 21.62
C ALA A 490 -28.84 2.06 21.01
N LYS A 491 -28.85 3.32 20.54
CA LYS A 491 -29.97 3.93 19.80
C LYS A 491 -30.33 3.16 18.54
N SER A 492 -29.34 2.66 17.80
CA SER A 492 -29.60 1.85 16.61
C SER A 492 -30.30 0.53 16.90
N LYS A 493 -30.13 0.00 18.12
CA LYS A 493 -30.76 -1.22 18.63
C LYS A 493 -32.04 -0.96 19.45
N GLY A 494 -32.44 0.31 19.62
CA GLY A 494 -33.59 0.67 20.47
C GLY A 494 -33.32 0.61 21.98
N GLN A 495 -32.05 0.45 22.39
CA GLN A 495 -31.61 0.30 23.79
C GLN A 495 -31.03 1.61 24.37
N GLN A 496 -31.33 2.76 23.75
CA GLN A 496 -30.79 4.05 24.18
C GLN A 496 -31.23 4.38 25.61
N LYS A 497 -30.26 4.70 26.48
CA LYS A 497 -30.52 5.13 27.85
C LYS A 497 -30.24 6.61 28.06
N TYR A 498 -29.30 7.17 27.30
CA TYR A 498 -28.81 8.54 27.44
C TYR A 498 -28.87 9.29 26.11
N ASP A 499 -28.83 10.62 26.15
CA ASP A 499 -28.80 11.43 24.94
C ASP A 499 -27.43 11.36 24.26
N VAL A 500 -27.43 11.23 22.93
CA VAL A 500 -26.20 11.20 22.13
C VAL A 500 -25.65 12.61 22.01
N LYS A 501 -24.43 12.85 22.50
CA LYS A 501 -23.72 14.14 22.41
C LYS A 501 -23.06 14.31 21.03
N TYR A 502 -23.83 14.74 20.03
CA TYR A 502 -23.29 15.10 18.72
C TYR A 502 -22.38 16.33 18.80
N GLY A 503 -21.38 16.41 17.92
CA GLY A 503 -20.44 17.54 17.88
C GLY A 503 -19.34 17.53 18.95
N LEU A 504 -19.38 16.61 19.92
CA LEU A 504 -18.42 16.55 21.02
C LEU A 504 -16.95 16.49 20.54
N ALA A 505 -16.64 15.63 19.56
CA ALA A 505 -15.29 15.57 18.97
C ALA A 505 -14.86 16.89 18.32
N GLN A 506 -15.78 17.58 17.64
CA GLN A 506 -15.48 18.84 16.97
C GLN A 506 -15.17 19.94 17.99
N GLU A 507 -15.99 20.05 19.03
CA GLU A 507 -15.78 21.01 20.12
C GLU A 507 -14.51 20.69 20.91
N LEU A 508 -14.26 19.41 21.20
CA LEU A 508 -13.04 18.98 21.88
C LEU A 508 -11.79 19.39 21.10
N LEU A 509 -11.74 19.17 19.79
CA LEU A 509 -10.61 19.61 18.96
C LEU A 509 -10.50 21.14 18.90
N ARG A 510 -11.61 21.85 18.75
CA ARG A 510 -11.62 23.33 18.71
C ARG A 510 -11.10 23.92 20.02
N LYS A 511 -11.56 23.39 21.15
CA LYS A 511 -11.21 23.85 22.50
C LYS A 511 -9.82 23.40 22.95
N SER A 512 -9.30 22.32 22.37
CA SER A 512 -7.92 21.88 22.61
C SER A 512 -6.82 22.81 22.06
N ALA A 513 -7.20 23.88 21.35
CA ALA A 513 -6.24 24.89 20.87
C ALA A 513 -5.60 25.69 22.03
N TYR A 514 -6.32 25.87 23.14
CA TYR A 514 -5.85 26.59 24.32
C TYR A 514 -6.14 25.78 25.58
N LYS A 515 -5.25 25.88 26.55
CA LYS A 515 -5.30 25.11 27.80
C LYS A 515 -6.57 25.42 28.60
N GLU A 516 -6.85 26.70 28.81
CA GLU A 516 -7.98 27.16 29.62
C GLU A 516 -9.31 26.73 28.99
N ASP A 517 -9.44 26.91 27.67
CA ASP A 517 -10.61 26.48 26.89
C ASP A 517 -10.86 24.98 26.99
N LEU A 518 -9.81 24.15 26.97
CA LEU A 518 -9.93 22.71 27.10
C LEU A 518 -10.41 22.31 28.50
N ILE A 519 -9.82 22.90 29.54
CA ILE A 519 -10.17 22.61 30.94
C ILE A 519 -11.62 23.03 31.22
N GLU A 520 -12.02 24.22 30.77
CA GLU A 520 -13.40 24.72 30.88
C GLU A 520 -14.38 23.74 30.20
N PHE A 521 -14.13 23.40 28.94
CA PHE A 521 -14.98 22.49 28.17
C PHE A 521 -15.13 21.11 28.83
N LEU A 522 -14.04 20.54 29.33
CA LEU A 522 -14.07 19.24 29.99
C LEU A 522 -14.79 19.29 31.33
N SER A 523 -14.64 20.39 32.08
CA SER A 523 -15.36 20.60 33.34
C SER A 523 -16.87 20.67 33.10
N GLU A 524 -17.31 21.45 32.11
CA GLU A 524 -18.71 21.52 31.70
C GLU A 524 -19.25 20.16 31.22
N PHE A 525 -18.46 19.45 30.42
CA PHE A 525 -18.81 18.11 29.95
C PHE A 525 -19.04 17.14 31.11
N ILE A 526 -18.14 17.14 32.10
CA ILE A 526 -18.21 16.26 33.29
C ILE A 526 -19.44 16.59 34.12
N VAL A 527 -19.71 17.88 34.39
CA VAL A 527 -20.89 18.32 35.13
C VAL A 527 -22.16 17.83 34.43
N SER A 528 -22.28 18.10 33.13
CA SER A 528 -23.40 17.65 32.31
C SER A 528 -23.55 16.11 32.33
N TYR A 529 -22.44 15.38 32.17
CA TYR A 529 -22.44 13.91 32.15
C TYR A 529 -22.89 13.31 33.49
N ASN A 530 -22.40 13.84 34.60
CA ASN A 530 -22.75 13.39 35.95
C ASN A 530 -24.19 13.74 36.32
N GLN A 531 -24.67 14.93 35.96
CA GLN A 531 -26.07 15.32 36.17
C GLN A 531 -27.04 14.40 35.42
N GLU A 532 -26.75 14.08 34.15
CA GLU A 532 -27.57 13.15 33.37
C GLU A 532 -27.55 11.75 33.99
N THR A 533 -26.40 11.31 34.48
CA THR A 533 -26.25 10.02 35.18
C THR A 533 -27.07 9.98 36.47
N ALA A 534 -27.01 11.02 37.30
CA ALA A 534 -27.77 11.13 38.55
C ALA A 534 -29.29 11.11 38.30
N LYS A 535 -29.78 11.83 37.29
CA LYS A 535 -31.20 11.80 36.89
C LYS A 535 -31.68 10.40 36.50
N MET A 536 -30.81 9.57 35.92
CA MET A 536 -31.15 8.20 35.56
C MET A 536 -31.15 7.25 36.77
N VAL A 537 -30.27 7.49 37.76
CA VAL A 537 -30.30 6.79 39.05
C VAL A 537 -31.61 7.08 39.78
N GLU A 538 -32.04 8.34 39.83
CA GLU A 538 -33.30 8.75 40.45
C GLU A 538 -34.52 8.09 39.79
N LYS A 539 -34.46 7.87 38.47
CA LYS A 539 -35.53 7.19 37.72
C LYS A 539 -35.57 5.67 37.93
N GLY A 540 -34.61 5.08 38.65
CA GLY A 540 -34.59 3.65 38.99
C GLY A 540 -34.44 2.69 37.80
N LYS A 541 -34.01 3.17 36.62
CA LYS A 541 -33.94 2.35 35.40
C LYS A 541 -32.60 1.65 35.23
N GLY A 542 -32.48 0.46 35.81
CA GLY A 542 -31.41 -0.50 35.53
C GLY A 542 -30.00 -0.03 35.86
N LYS A 543 -28.99 -0.74 35.32
CA LYS A 543 -27.58 -0.42 35.53
C LYS A 543 -27.21 0.89 34.83
N VAL A 544 -26.76 1.87 35.62
CA VAL A 544 -26.32 3.20 35.15
C VAL A 544 -24.82 3.24 34.84
N ARG A 545 -24.40 4.24 34.04
CA ARG A 545 -22.97 4.51 33.79
C ARG A 545 -22.28 5.08 35.04
N ALA A 546 -20.97 4.86 35.16
CA ALA A 546 -20.18 5.36 36.28
C ALA A 546 -20.00 6.88 36.19
N THR A 547 -20.03 7.58 37.32
CA THR A 547 -19.76 9.03 37.38
C THR A 547 -18.27 9.31 37.33
N ILE A 548 -17.91 10.50 36.84
CA ILE A 548 -16.54 11.01 36.85
C ILE A 548 -16.28 11.73 38.18
N LYS A 549 -15.17 11.42 38.84
CA LYS A 549 -14.78 12.01 40.12
C LYS A 549 -13.96 13.28 39.90
N GLN A 550 -13.91 14.12 40.93
CA GLN A 550 -13.05 15.30 40.93
C GLN A 550 -11.57 14.95 40.66
N GLN A 551 -11.08 13.85 41.26
CA GLN A 551 -9.71 13.37 41.04
C GLN A 551 -9.41 13.10 39.57
N ASP A 552 -10.39 12.62 38.79
CA ASP A 552 -10.18 12.32 37.36
C ASP A 552 -9.91 13.61 36.57
N LEU A 553 -10.55 14.72 36.94
CA LEU A 553 -10.34 16.04 36.33
C LEU A 553 -8.99 16.62 36.77
N GLU A 554 -8.66 16.54 38.06
CA GLU A 554 -7.37 17.02 38.58
C GLU A 554 -6.19 16.28 37.92
N ASP A 555 -6.31 14.97 37.74
CA ASP A 555 -5.30 14.15 37.07
C ASP A 555 -5.12 14.59 35.61
N LEU A 556 -6.22 14.90 34.92
CA LEU A 556 -6.14 15.37 33.53
C LEU A 556 -5.58 16.78 33.42
N VAL A 557 -5.93 17.68 34.35
CA VAL A 557 -5.35 19.05 34.39
C VAL A 557 -3.84 18.97 34.61
N LYS A 558 -3.37 18.10 35.51
CA LYS A 558 -1.93 17.87 35.69
C LYS A 558 -1.25 17.42 34.40
N LEU A 559 -1.86 16.50 33.66
CA LEU A 559 -1.33 16.08 32.35
C LEU A 559 -1.26 17.23 31.35
N ILE A 560 -2.28 18.10 31.30
CA ILE A 560 -2.28 19.27 30.42
C ILE A 560 -1.15 20.23 30.79
N ASP A 561 -0.92 20.43 32.08
CA ASP A 561 0.13 21.30 32.61
C ASP A 561 1.53 20.74 32.36
N GLU A 562 1.72 19.42 32.51
CA GLU A 562 3.00 18.73 32.36
C GLU A 562 3.46 18.63 30.91
N TYR A 563 2.54 18.34 29.98
CA TYR A 563 2.87 18.14 28.57
C TYR A 563 2.87 19.43 27.74
N ASP A 564 2.29 20.52 28.29
CA ASP A 564 2.11 21.82 27.63
C ASP A 564 1.59 21.72 26.18
N ASN A 565 0.76 20.71 25.93
CA ASN A 565 0.18 20.42 24.62
C ASN A 565 -1.29 19.99 24.77
N PRO A 566 -2.21 20.94 25.02
CA PRO A 566 -3.64 20.63 25.16
C PRO A 566 -4.20 20.00 23.88
N SER A 567 -3.66 20.34 22.70
CA SER A 567 -4.11 19.79 21.42
C SER A 567 -3.87 18.29 21.32
N LEU A 568 -2.69 17.83 21.77
CA LEU A 568 -2.37 16.40 21.84
C LEU A 568 -3.37 15.67 22.75
N ILE A 569 -3.63 16.19 23.94
CA ILE A 569 -4.55 15.56 24.90
C ILE A 569 -5.97 15.50 24.34
N GLY A 570 -6.45 16.58 23.70
CA GLY A 570 -7.74 16.59 23.01
C GLY A 570 -7.83 15.54 21.90
N LYS A 571 -6.78 15.38 21.09
CA LYS A 571 -6.71 14.36 20.03
C LYS A 571 -6.64 12.94 20.60
N LEU A 572 -5.91 12.72 21.70
CA LEU A 572 -5.85 11.42 22.39
C LEU A 572 -7.19 11.05 23.04
N LEU A 573 -7.89 12.01 23.64
CA LEU A 573 -9.26 11.83 24.13
C LEU A 573 -10.21 11.47 22.97
N CYS A 574 -10.03 12.05 21.78
CA CYS A 574 -10.74 11.61 20.57
C CYS A 574 -10.37 10.18 20.16
N ALA A 575 -9.09 9.80 20.23
CA ALA A 575 -8.64 8.45 19.87
C ALA A 575 -9.27 7.38 20.77
N PHE A 576 -9.20 7.56 22.10
CA PHE A 576 -9.75 6.58 23.05
C PHE A 576 -11.27 6.71 23.19
N GLY A 577 -11.81 7.93 23.19
CA GLY A 577 -13.24 8.19 23.37
C GLY A 577 -14.10 7.70 22.21
N TYR A 578 -13.54 7.47 21.02
CA TYR A 578 -14.26 6.96 19.85
C TYR A 578 -13.81 5.56 19.40
N SER A 579 -12.89 4.94 20.14
CA SER A 579 -12.55 3.52 19.97
C SER A 579 -13.60 2.61 20.60
N LEU A 580 -13.79 1.39 20.08
CA LEU A 580 -14.78 0.42 20.57
C LEU A 580 -14.32 -1.01 20.29
N ASP A 581 -14.13 -1.81 21.34
CA ASP A 581 -13.69 -3.20 21.20
C ASP A 581 -14.80 -4.15 20.73
N ARG A 582 -14.41 -5.28 20.14
CA ARG A 582 -15.34 -6.31 19.66
C ARG A 582 -16.19 -6.92 20.78
N LYS A 583 -15.62 -7.12 21.97
CA LYS A 583 -16.36 -7.62 23.12
C LYS A 583 -17.42 -6.63 23.57
N GLU A 584 -17.20 -5.32 23.54
CA GLU A 584 -18.29 -4.37 23.84
C GLU A 584 -19.43 -4.43 22.79
N LYS A 585 -19.18 -4.95 21.58
CA LYS A 585 -20.25 -5.26 20.61
C LYS A 585 -21.01 -6.56 20.90
N GLU A 586 -20.38 -7.50 21.63
CA GLU A 586 -20.88 -8.85 21.96
C GLU A 586 -21.37 -9.01 23.41
N ASP A 587 -20.80 -8.32 24.39
CA ASP A 587 -21.28 -8.26 25.77
C ASP A 587 -22.58 -7.43 25.85
N GLU A 588 -22.80 -6.51 24.90
CA GLU A 588 -24.13 -5.95 24.59
C GLU A 588 -25.09 -6.98 23.95
N LEU A 589 -24.61 -8.12 23.43
CA LEU A 589 -25.44 -9.24 22.94
C LEU A 589 -25.78 -10.24 24.06
N ILE A 590 -24.96 -10.34 25.11
CA ILE A 590 -25.21 -11.25 26.26
C ILE A 590 -26.24 -10.66 27.23
N GLU A 591 -26.42 -9.34 27.27
CA GLU A 591 -27.49 -8.70 28.07
C GLU A 591 -28.91 -8.90 27.49
N GLU A 592 -29.05 -9.47 26.28
CA GLU A 592 -30.35 -9.86 25.71
C GLU A 592 -30.87 -11.21 26.25
N GLU A 593 -30.01 -12.16 26.66
CA GLU A 593 -30.47 -13.46 27.21
C GLU A 593 -30.79 -13.41 28.71
N ASN A 594 -30.24 -12.46 29.47
CA ASN A 594 -30.44 -12.40 30.93
C ASN A 594 -31.60 -11.48 31.37
N ASN A 595 -32.18 -10.67 30.47
CA ASN A 595 -33.31 -9.78 30.82
C ASN A 595 -34.69 -10.32 30.38
N GLU A 596 -34.76 -11.49 29.71
CA GLU A 596 -36.04 -12.18 29.42
C GLU A 596 -36.39 -13.28 30.43
N VAL A 597 -35.54 -13.55 31.44
CA VAL A 597 -35.78 -14.64 32.42
C VAL A 597 -36.32 -14.16 33.78
N ASP A 598 -36.29 -12.85 34.09
CA ASP A 598 -36.66 -12.35 35.44
C ASP A 598 -38.03 -11.65 35.54
N GLU A 599 -38.88 -11.66 34.51
CA GLU A 599 -40.26 -11.12 34.58
C GLU A 599 -41.38 -12.18 34.49
N THR A 600 -41.07 -13.47 34.72
CA THR A 600 -42.09 -14.51 34.90
C THR A 600 -41.92 -15.27 36.20
N ASN A 601 -42.11 -14.57 37.32
CA ASN A 601 -42.53 -15.17 38.59
C ASN A 601 -43.26 -14.11 39.44
N ILE A 602 -44.56 -13.97 39.20
CA ILE A 602 -45.69 -13.93 40.15
C ILE A 602 -46.99 -13.87 39.35
#